data_AF-A0A542VUG6-F1
#
_entry.id   AF-A0A542VUG6-F1
#
_cell.length_a   1.000
_cell.length_b   1.000
_cell.length_c   1.000
_cell.angle_alpha   90.00
_cell.angle_beta   90.00
_cell.angle_gamma   90.00
#
_symmetry.space_group_name_H-M   'P 1'
#
loop_
_entity.id
_entity.type
_entity.pdbx_description
1 polymer ?
#
loop_
_entity_poly.entity_id
_entity_poly.type
_entity_poly.pdbx_seq_one_letter_code
_entity_poly.pdbx_strand_id
1 'polypeptide(L)'
;MDLSSTIFTESLNKASLLLQWIMEGIYDIEPIAIRNIIIAMSNIMDNNIENNSNSSKFNLFSDNFFKKNINKDFSNLFKDGKAICWLSFYFRNEFWAHGRGGGSKTSESEWRFKEEALDKIIPIMKQRYLLLSKEQIFQNIRGWIILEAWKNIDNAGFKKFWNANTKEDEGFIQMMEYLYGKGGYSRTPELYNLLKMPDLDGSQENPTFSETISRIESLKDDPHLGDRSRSLLEKIGTVSS
;
A
#
# COMPACT_ATOMS: atom_id res chain seq x y z
N MET A 1 -6.89 20.03 17.19
CA MET A 1 -5.45 19.93 17.54
C MET A 1 -4.79 19.18 16.39
N ASP A 2 -3.94 19.85 15.64
CA ASP A 2 -3.37 19.32 14.40
C ASP A 2 -2.17 18.41 14.75
N LEU A 3 -2.43 17.11 14.84
CA LEU A 3 -1.41 16.11 15.17
C LEU A 3 -0.30 16.02 14.12
N SER A 4 -0.53 16.52 12.89
CA SER A 4 0.43 16.45 11.78
C SER A 4 1.66 17.34 12.01
N SER A 5 1.48 18.55 12.55
CA SER A 5 2.58 19.45 12.94
C SER A 5 3.24 19.04 14.26
N THR A 6 2.54 18.25 15.07
CA THR A 6 2.91 17.95 16.46
C THR A 6 3.96 16.83 16.54
N ILE A 7 4.02 15.90 15.58
CA ILE A 7 4.95 14.75 15.67
C ILE A 7 6.38 15.11 15.19
N PHE A 8 6.57 16.22 14.45
CA PHE A 8 7.77 16.44 13.65
C PHE A 8 8.64 17.66 14.00
N THR A 9 8.28 18.43 15.03
CA THR A 9 9.18 19.44 15.60
C THR A 9 10.16 18.80 16.59
N GLU A 10 11.45 19.16 16.55
CA GLU A 10 12.51 18.69 17.48
C GLU A 10 12.21 18.97 18.96
N SER A 11 11.15 19.71 19.28
CA SER A 11 10.61 19.80 20.63
C SER A 11 9.73 18.58 20.97
N LEU A 12 10.18 17.75 21.90
CA LEU A 12 9.37 16.73 22.58
C LEU A 12 8.14 17.36 23.22
N ASN A 13 7.01 17.40 22.51
CA ASN A 13 5.73 17.74 23.10
C ASN A 13 5.07 16.49 23.70
N LYS A 14 4.00 16.72 24.47
CA LYS A 14 3.31 15.68 25.25
C LYS A 14 2.82 14.51 24.39
N ALA A 15 2.49 14.73 23.12
CA ALA A 15 2.06 13.66 22.22
C ALA A 15 3.21 12.73 21.83
N SER A 16 4.38 13.28 21.52
CA SER A 16 5.59 12.50 21.21
C SER A 16 6.09 11.72 22.42
N LEU A 17 6.06 12.32 23.62
CA LEU A 17 6.40 11.63 24.87
C LEU A 17 5.41 10.50 25.19
N LEU A 18 4.10 10.74 25.01
CA LEU A 18 3.09 9.70 25.18
C LEU A 18 3.36 8.54 24.21
N LEU A 19 3.58 8.80 22.92
CA LEU A 19 3.90 7.76 21.94
C LEU A 19 5.18 6.99 22.32
N GLN A 20 6.22 7.68 22.79
CA GLN A 20 7.44 7.03 23.26
C GLN A 20 7.19 6.15 24.49
N TRP A 21 6.39 6.60 25.45
CA TRP A 21 6.05 5.79 26.63
C TRP A 21 5.19 4.58 26.29
N ILE A 22 4.29 4.72 25.32
CA ILE A 22 3.54 3.60 24.73
C ILE A 22 4.52 2.63 24.05
N MET A 23 5.49 3.14 23.29
CA MET A 23 6.52 2.31 22.66
C MET A 23 7.39 1.59 23.68
N GLU A 24 7.74 2.23 24.79
CA GLU A 24 8.60 1.66 25.84
C GLU A 24 7.84 0.67 26.74
N GLY A 25 6.51 0.59 26.61
CA GLY A 25 5.67 -0.28 27.44
C GLY A 25 5.55 0.24 28.88
N ILE A 26 5.72 1.54 29.07
CA ILE A 26 5.64 2.20 30.39
C ILE A 26 4.19 2.21 30.89
N TYR A 27 3.22 2.17 29.98
CA TYR A 27 1.80 2.10 30.32
C TYR A 27 1.19 0.79 29.80
N ASP A 28 0.44 0.11 30.67
CA ASP A 28 -0.58 -0.85 30.25
C ASP A 28 -1.76 -0.03 29.70
N ILE A 29 -1.79 0.10 28.38
CA ILE A 29 -2.83 0.85 27.70
C ILE A 29 -3.97 -0.12 27.42
N GLU A 30 -5.18 0.24 27.86
CA GLU A 30 -6.39 -0.48 27.53
C GLU A 30 -6.50 -0.69 26.00
N PRO A 31 -6.91 -1.89 25.53
CA PRO A 31 -7.02 -2.18 24.10
C PRO A 31 -7.82 -1.14 23.30
N ILE A 32 -8.81 -0.51 23.93
CA ILE A 32 -9.63 0.55 23.32
C ILE A 32 -8.85 1.86 23.14
N ALA A 33 -7.96 2.21 24.06
CA ALA A 33 -7.12 3.39 23.96
C ALA A 33 -6.02 3.19 22.89
N ILE A 34 -5.45 1.99 22.81
CA ILE A 34 -4.57 1.59 21.70
C ILE A 34 -5.29 1.75 20.36
N ARG A 35 -6.51 1.20 20.24
CA ARG A 35 -7.33 1.33 19.01
C ARG A 35 -7.53 2.80 18.62
N ASN A 36 -7.88 3.66 19.57
CA ASN A 36 -8.15 5.07 19.30
C ASN A 36 -6.88 5.82 18.88
N ILE A 37 -5.73 5.50 19.47
CA ILE A 37 -4.43 6.08 19.10
C ILE A 37 -4.06 5.67 17.69
N ILE A 38 -4.19 4.39 17.34
CA ILE A 38 -3.88 3.94 15.98
C ILE A 38 -4.84 4.57 14.96
N ILE A 39 -6.15 4.65 15.25
CA ILE A 39 -7.12 5.32 14.37
C ILE A 39 -6.74 6.80 14.20
N ALA A 40 -6.36 7.49 15.26
CA ALA A 40 -5.95 8.89 15.20
C ALA A 40 -4.66 9.07 14.38
N MET A 41 -3.68 8.19 14.57
CA MET A 41 -2.42 8.19 13.81
C MET A 41 -2.63 7.81 12.34
N SER A 42 -3.62 6.96 12.06
CA SER A 42 -3.95 6.49 10.72
C SER A 42 -4.15 7.67 9.74
N ASN A 43 -4.87 8.72 10.15
CA ASN A 43 -5.09 9.89 9.28
C ASN A 43 -3.79 10.63 8.89
N ILE A 44 -2.72 10.47 9.66
CA ILE A 44 -1.39 11.06 9.42
C ILE A 44 -0.52 10.08 8.62
N MET A 45 -0.80 8.78 8.71
CA MET A 45 -0.02 7.69 8.12
C MET A 45 -0.04 7.69 6.61
N ASP A 46 -1.20 7.92 5.99
CA ASP A 46 -1.30 7.98 4.53
C ASP A 46 -0.52 9.20 3.98
N ASN A 47 -0.61 10.36 4.64
CA ASN A 47 0.16 11.57 4.30
C ASN A 47 1.68 11.38 4.45
N ASN A 48 2.13 10.60 5.44
CA ASN A 48 3.55 10.31 5.65
C ASN A 48 4.09 9.30 4.65
N ILE A 49 3.29 8.30 4.28
CA ILE A 49 3.64 7.39 3.19
C ILE A 49 3.84 8.22 1.92
N GLU A 50 2.91 9.13 1.60
CA GLU A 50 2.97 10.01 0.42
C GLU A 50 4.26 10.84 0.34
N ASN A 51 4.66 11.52 1.42
CA ASN A 51 5.72 12.52 1.38
C ASN A 51 7.14 11.98 1.59
N ASN A 52 7.30 10.70 1.97
CA ASN A 52 8.60 10.04 2.13
C ASN A 52 9.61 10.76 3.05
N SER A 53 9.17 11.78 3.78
CA SER A 53 9.97 12.63 4.65
C SER A 53 9.95 12.07 6.07
N ASN A 54 11.11 11.72 6.62
CA ASN A 54 11.28 11.24 8.01
C ASN A 54 10.39 10.04 8.42
N SER A 55 10.07 9.17 7.47
CA SER A 55 9.29 7.94 7.65
C SER A 55 9.98 6.88 8.53
N SER A 56 11.28 7.00 8.83
CA SER A 56 12.03 5.98 9.59
C SER A 56 11.56 5.85 11.04
N LYS A 57 11.36 6.96 11.76
CA LYS A 57 10.90 6.92 13.17
C LYS A 57 9.49 6.40 13.31
N PHE A 58 8.64 6.72 12.33
CA PHE A 58 7.23 6.33 12.34
C PHE A 58 7.02 4.87 11.91
N ASN A 59 7.75 4.43 10.88
CA ASN A 59 7.79 3.01 10.51
C ASN A 59 8.37 2.19 11.67
N LEU A 60 9.42 2.68 12.33
CA LEU A 60 9.97 2.06 13.54
C LEU A 60 8.96 2.03 14.69
N PHE A 61 8.18 3.12 14.91
CA PHE A 61 7.09 3.15 15.88
C PHE A 61 6.08 2.05 15.59
N SER A 62 5.57 2.00 14.35
CA SER A 62 4.51 1.09 13.95
C SER A 62 4.99 -0.36 14.00
N ASP A 63 6.21 -0.63 13.56
CA ASP A 63 6.84 -1.95 13.63
C ASP A 63 7.02 -2.43 15.07
N ASN A 64 7.57 -1.57 15.94
CA ASN A 64 7.74 -1.90 17.36
C ASN A 64 6.39 -2.10 18.05
N PHE A 65 5.42 -1.25 17.71
CA PHE A 65 4.07 -1.33 18.25
C PHE A 65 3.43 -2.68 17.93
N PHE A 66 3.42 -3.09 16.65
CA PHE A 66 2.83 -4.37 16.27
C PHE A 66 3.61 -5.56 16.86
N LYS A 67 4.95 -5.55 16.81
CA LYS A 67 5.78 -6.62 17.39
C LYS A 67 5.54 -6.80 18.89
N LYS A 68 5.47 -5.71 19.66
CA LYS A 68 5.17 -5.77 21.10
C LYS A 68 3.75 -6.26 21.38
N ASN A 69 2.83 -6.03 20.46
CA ASN A 69 1.43 -6.40 20.59
C ASN A 69 1.05 -7.58 19.68
N ILE A 70 2.00 -8.44 19.30
CA ILE A 70 1.80 -9.52 18.32
C ILE A 70 0.67 -10.49 18.69
N ASN A 71 0.38 -10.64 19.98
CA ASN A 71 -0.69 -11.49 20.51
C ASN A 71 -2.07 -10.82 20.53
N LYS A 72 -2.19 -9.55 20.13
CA LYS A 72 -3.46 -8.81 20.14
C LYS A 72 -4.21 -9.01 18.83
N ASP A 73 -5.53 -8.92 18.91
CA ASP A 73 -6.40 -8.95 17.74
C ASP A 73 -6.51 -7.55 17.11
N PHE A 74 -5.98 -7.42 15.89
CA PHE A 74 -6.03 -6.17 15.12
C PHE A 74 -7.18 -6.11 14.11
N SER A 75 -8.10 -7.08 14.09
CA SER A 75 -9.18 -7.15 13.11
C SER A 75 -10.00 -5.85 13.05
N ASN A 76 -10.31 -5.25 14.20
CA ASN A 76 -11.05 -3.98 14.26
C ASN A 76 -10.27 -2.80 13.68
N LEU A 77 -8.93 -2.80 13.81
CA LEU A 77 -8.09 -1.79 13.20
C LEU A 77 -8.14 -1.90 11.66
N PHE A 78 -7.99 -3.12 11.14
CA PHE A 78 -8.07 -3.35 9.70
C PHE A 78 -9.48 -3.15 9.15
N LYS A 79 -10.52 -3.34 9.96
CA LYS A 79 -11.92 -3.11 9.59
C LYS A 79 -12.27 -1.62 9.53
N ASP A 80 -11.96 -0.87 10.59
CA ASP A 80 -12.46 0.50 10.78
C ASP A 80 -11.41 1.59 10.51
N GLY A 81 -10.13 1.22 10.38
CA GLY A 81 -9.03 2.17 10.25
C GLY A 81 -9.07 2.91 8.91
N LYS A 82 -8.96 4.24 8.96
CA LYS A 82 -9.12 5.11 7.78
C LYS A 82 -7.91 5.12 6.85
N ALA A 83 -6.72 4.82 7.36
CA ALA A 83 -5.47 4.82 6.59
C ALA A 83 -5.31 3.58 5.73
N ILE A 84 -6.05 3.51 4.64
CA ILE A 84 -6.09 2.30 3.83
C ILE A 84 -4.75 2.05 3.13
N CYS A 85 -3.98 3.08 2.74
CA CYS A 85 -2.64 2.88 2.17
C CYS A 85 -1.72 2.20 3.18
N TRP A 86 -1.67 2.74 4.40
CA TRP A 86 -0.82 2.24 5.47
C TRP A 86 -1.21 0.83 5.91
N LEU A 87 -2.51 0.58 6.11
CA LEU A 87 -2.99 -0.75 6.45
C LEU A 87 -2.66 -1.75 5.34
N SER A 88 -2.82 -1.36 4.07
CA SER A 88 -2.47 -2.22 2.93
C SER A 88 -0.96 -2.51 2.86
N PHE A 89 -0.11 -1.53 3.20
CA PHE A 89 1.34 -1.73 3.30
C PHE A 89 1.70 -2.78 4.35
N TYR A 90 1.18 -2.63 5.57
CA TYR A 90 1.44 -3.57 6.67
C TYR A 90 0.87 -4.96 6.39
N PHE A 91 -0.36 -5.00 5.89
CA PHE A 91 -1.02 -6.23 5.48
C PHE A 91 -0.18 -6.98 4.44
N ARG A 92 0.25 -6.31 3.37
CA ARG A 92 1.10 -6.89 2.32
C ARG A 92 2.38 -7.47 2.94
N ASN A 93 3.12 -6.67 3.70
CA ASN A 93 4.40 -7.11 4.24
C ASN A 93 4.26 -8.35 5.13
N GLU A 94 3.19 -8.43 5.92
CA GLU A 94 2.92 -9.60 6.76
C GLU A 94 2.45 -10.81 5.95
N PHE A 95 1.62 -10.60 4.91
CA PHE A 95 1.26 -11.66 3.98
C PHE A 95 2.49 -12.33 3.35
N TRP A 96 3.49 -11.54 2.96
CA TRP A 96 4.76 -12.02 2.43
C TRP A 96 5.67 -12.61 3.51
N ALA A 97 5.77 -12.01 4.69
CA ALA A 97 6.56 -12.52 5.82
C ALA A 97 6.10 -13.92 6.26
N HIS A 98 4.81 -14.19 6.12
CA HIS A 98 4.20 -15.51 6.37
C HIS A 98 4.36 -16.49 5.20
N GLY A 99 5.06 -16.11 4.12
CA GLY A 99 5.27 -16.95 2.94
C GLY A 99 4.05 -17.10 2.03
N ARG A 100 2.96 -16.36 2.27
CA ARG A 100 1.70 -16.51 1.53
C ARG A 100 1.74 -15.89 0.13
N GLY A 101 2.73 -15.04 -0.15
CA GLY A 101 3.01 -14.48 -1.48
C GLY A 101 3.84 -15.39 -2.39
N GLY A 102 4.12 -16.65 -2.01
CA GLY A 102 4.93 -17.58 -2.80
C GLY A 102 6.45 -17.44 -2.63
N GLY A 103 6.90 -16.59 -1.69
CA GLY A 103 8.30 -16.46 -1.27
C GLY A 103 8.64 -17.23 0.01
N SER A 104 9.91 -17.21 0.39
CA SER A 104 10.36 -17.81 1.65
C SER A 104 9.75 -17.09 2.86
N LYS A 105 9.15 -17.87 3.77
CA LYS A 105 8.70 -17.43 5.09
C LYS A 105 9.88 -16.79 5.85
N THR A 106 9.69 -15.60 6.41
CA THR A 106 10.69 -14.97 7.27
C THR A 106 10.69 -15.62 8.66
N SER A 107 11.64 -15.23 9.53
CA SER A 107 11.62 -15.70 10.91
C SER A 107 10.37 -15.20 11.65
N GLU A 108 9.81 -16.03 12.54
CA GLU A 108 8.64 -15.65 13.36
C GLU A 108 8.93 -14.46 14.28
N SER A 109 10.21 -14.24 14.63
CA SER A 109 10.65 -13.05 15.38
C SER A 109 10.52 -11.74 14.60
N GLU A 110 10.35 -11.83 13.28
CA GLU A 110 10.19 -10.67 12.39
C GLU A 110 8.72 -10.33 12.14
N TRP A 111 7.81 -11.24 12.49
CA TRP A 111 6.38 -11.07 12.32
C TRP A 111 5.82 -9.98 13.21
N ARG A 112 4.81 -9.29 12.68
CA ARG A 112 4.00 -8.27 13.38
C ARG A 112 2.65 -8.83 13.80
N PHE A 113 2.17 -9.86 13.10
CA PHE A 113 0.97 -10.60 13.45
C PHE A 113 1.26 -12.09 13.54
N LYS A 114 0.56 -12.77 14.45
CA LYS A 114 0.44 -14.23 14.37
C LYS A 114 -0.41 -14.64 13.19
N GLU A 115 -0.24 -15.88 12.77
CA GLU A 115 -0.96 -16.46 11.63
C GLU A 115 -2.48 -16.36 11.80
N GLU A 116 -3.00 -16.66 13.01
CA GLU A 116 -4.44 -16.62 13.28
C GLU A 116 -4.99 -15.19 13.21
N ALA A 117 -4.18 -14.18 13.53
CA ALA A 117 -4.57 -12.78 13.39
C ALA A 117 -4.58 -12.38 11.91
N LEU A 118 -3.59 -12.83 11.13
CA LEU A 118 -3.53 -12.59 9.69
C LEU A 118 -4.73 -13.24 8.96
N ASP A 119 -5.13 -14.45 9.35
CA ASP A 119 -6.30 -15.15 8.81
C ASP A 119 -7.60 -14.35 8.99
N LYS A 120 -7.74 -13.62 10.09
CA LYS A 120 -8.90 -12.73 10.31
C LYS A 120 -8.81 -11.45 9.48
N ILE A 121 -7.61 -10.93 9.27
CA ILE A 121 -7.38 -9.67 8.54
C ILE A 121 -7.61 -9.85 7.02
N ILE A 122 -7.26 -10.99 6.44
CA ILE A 122 -7.42 -11.27 5.00
C ILE A 122 -8.84 -11.02 4.49
N PRO A 123 -9.91 -11.66 5.03
CA PRO A 123 -11.27 -11.44 4.54
C PRO A 123 -11.74 -10.00 4.75
N ILE A 124 -11.25 -9.32 5.79
CA ILE A 124 -11.54 -7.90 6.04
C ILE A 124 -10.94 -7.03 4.94
N MET A 125 -9.64 -7.19 4.64
CA MET A 125 -8.97 -6.41 3.60
C MET A 125 -9.57 -6.69 2.21
N LYS A 126 -9.87 -7.96 1.90
CA LYS A 126 -10.59 -8.32 0.68
C LYS A 126 -11.92 -7.57 0.55
N GLN A 127 -12.76 -7.60 1.57
CA GLN A 127 -14.04 -6.90 1.55
C GLN A 127 -13.86 -5.39 1.42
N ARG A 128 -12.85 -4.81 2.09
CA ARG A 128 -12.57 -3.38 1.99
C ARG A 128 -12.19 -2.97 0.59
N TYR A 129 -11.29 -3.70 -0.08
CA TYR A 129 -10.92 -3.38 -1.45
C TYR A 129 -12.12 -3.45 -2.42
N LEU A 130 -13.00 -4.44 -2.24
CA LEU A 130 -14.21 -4.57 -3.05
C LEU A 130 -15.23 -3.42 -2.86
N LEU A 131 -15.16 -2.70 -1.73
CA LEU A 131 -16.07 -1.59 -1.41
C LEU A 131 -15.53 -0.21 -1.83
N LEU A 132 -14.25 -0.10 -2.20
CA LEU A 132 -13.66 1.17 -2.59
C LEU A 132 -13.97 1.48 -4.06
N SER A 133 -14.29 2.75 -4.34
CA SER A 133 -14.37 3.24 -5.72
C SER A 133 -12.97 3.37 -6.35
N LYS A 134 -12.93 3.48 -7.68
CA LYS A 134 -11.69 3.77 -8.43
C LYS A 134 -10.99 5.02 -7.89
N GLU A 135 -11.75 6.08 -7.67
CA GLU A 135 -11.25 7.37 -7.17
C GLU A 135 -10.69 7.22 -5.76
N GLN A 136 -11.37 6.47 -4.89
CA GLN A 136 -10.87 6.20 -3.55
C GLN A 136 -9.57 5.41 -3.58
N ILE A 137 -9.43 4.43 -4.46
CA ILE A 137 -8.18 3.68 -4.62
C ILE A 137 -7.08 4.62 -5.14
N PHE A 138 -7.34 5.38 -6.20
CA PHE A 138 -6.35 6.24 -6.84
C PHE A 138 -5.87 7.37 -5.93
N GLN A 139 -6.75 7.86 -5.05
CA GLN A 139 -6.44 8.94 -4.10
C GLN A 139 -5.80 8.45 -2.81
N ASN A 140 -6.12 7.24 -2.33
CA ASN A 140 -5.79 6.82 -0.97
C ASN A 140 -4.89 5.59 -0.88
N ILE A 141 -4.50 4.96 -1.99
CA ILE A 141 -3.61 3.79 -1.98
C ILE A 141 -2.53 3.99 -3.04
N ARG A 142 -1.33 3.49 -2.79
CA ARG A 142 -0.29 3.46 -3.83
C ARG A 142 -0.53 2.30 -4.79
N GLY A 143 -0.37 2.55 -6.10
CA GLY A 143 -0.62 1.58 -7.16
C GLY A 143 0.04 0.22 -6.92
N TRP A 144 1.30 0.21 -6.53
CA TRP A 144 1.99 -1.04 -6.25
C TRP A 144 1.49 -1.80 -5.01
N ILE A 145 1.06 -1.07 -3.98
CA ILE A 145 0.53 -1.68 -2.76
C ILE A 145 -0.77 -2.39 -3.10
N ILE A 146 -1.65 -1.75 -3.87
CA ILE A 146 -2.92 -2.38 -4.24
C ILE A 146 -2.72 -3.57 -5.18
N LEU A 147 -1.78 -3.47 -6.13
CA LEU A 147 -1.41 -4.59 -7.01
C LEU A 147 -1.00 -5.80 -6.19
N GLU A 148 -0.05 -5.62 -5.27
CA GLU A 148 0.51 -6.73 -4.52
C GLU A 148 -0.37 -7.23 -3.39
N ALA A 149 -1.10 -6.34 -2.71
CA ALA A 149 -1.96 -6.72 -1.59
C ALA A 149 -3.26 -7.37 -2.08
N TRP A 150 -3.93 -6.75 -3.06
CA TRP A 150 -5.25 -7.21 -3.51
C TRP A 150 -5.15 -8.42 -4.44
N LYS A 151 -4.26 -8.39 -5.45
CA LYS A 151 -4.09 -9.51 -6.39
C LYS A 151 -3.81 -10.83 -5.66
N ASN A 152 -2.96 -10.80 -4.64
CA ASN A 152 -2.56 -12.00 -3.91
C ASN A 152 -3.66 -12.59 -3.03
N ILE A 153 -4.65 -11.79 -2.58
CA ILE A 153 -5.78 -12.32 -1.78
C ILE A 153 -7.07 -12.53 -2.57
N ASP A 154 -7.23 -11.82 -3.69
CA ASP A 154 -8.44 -11.87 -4.49
C ASP A 154 -8.17 -11.45 -5.94
N ASN A 155 -7.37 -12.25 -6.65
CA ASN A 155 -7.03 -12.00 -8.06
C ASN A 155 -8.29 -11.82 -8.92
N ALA A 156 -9.36 -12.58 -8.67
CA ALA A 156 -10.63 -12.44 -9.40
C ALA A 156 -11.30 -11.08 -9.15
N GLY A 157 -11.34 -10.61 -7.90
CA GLY A 157 -11.84 -9.28 -7.55
C GLY A 157 -11.02 -8.16 -8.17
N PHE A 158 -9.69 -8.28 -8.09
CA PHE A 158 -8.77 -7.33 -8.73
C PHE A 158 -8.95 -7.30 -10.26
N LYS A 159 -9.07 -8.46 -10.92
CA LYS A 159 -9.36 -8.56 -12.36
C LYS A 159 -10.66 -7.86 -12.74
N LYS A 160 -11.73 -8.09 -11.97
CA LYS A 160 -13.02 -7.42 -12.19
C LYS A 160 -12.88 -5.91 -12.08
N PHE A 161 -12.14 -5.42 -11.08
CA PHE A 161 -11.82 -4.01 -10.91
C PHE A 161 -11.01 -3.47 -12.10
N TRP A 162 -9.96 -4.19 -12.52
CA TRP A 162 -9.15 -3.83 -13.69
C TRP A 162 -10.00 -3.67 -14.94
N ASN A 163 -10.71 -4.73 -15.33
CA ASN A 163 -11.50 -4.78 -16.56
C ASN A 163 -12.59 -3.70 -16.59
N ALA A 164 -13.21 -3.40 -15.44
CA ALA A 164 -14.20 -2.34 -15.35
C ALA A 164 -13.62 -0.94 -15.60
N ASN A 165 -12.33 -0.74 -15.30
CA ASN A 165 -11.67 0.56 -15.34
C ASN A 165 -10.73 0.77 -16.53
N THR A 166 -10.39 -0.29 -17.28
CA THR A 166 -9.46 -0.22 -18.42
C THR A 166 -10.11 -0.55 -19.77
N LYS A 167 -11.46 -0.59 -19.82
CA LYS A 167 -12.19 -0.87 -21.06
C LYS A 167 -11.93 0.22 -22.11
N GLU A 168 -12.15 1.47 -21.71
CA GLU A 168 -11.90 2.65 -22.55
C GLU A 168 -10.44 3.12 -22.42
N ASP A 169 -9.90 3.73 -23.48
CA ASP A 169 -8.49 4.14 -23.54
C ASP A 169 -8.13 5.18 -22.47
N GLU A 170 -9.02 6.13 -22.19
CA GLU A 170 -8.84 7.09 -21.09
C GLU A 170 -8.71 6.37 -19.74
N GLY A 171 -9.57 5.39 -19.47
CA GLY A 171 -9.54 4.62 -18.23
C GLY A 171 -8.28 3.76 -18.11
N PHE A 172 -7.85 3.17 -19.23
CA PHE A 172 -6.59 2.43 -19.33
C PHE A 172 -5.38 3.33 -19.04
N ILE A 173 -5.28 4.50 -19.67
CA ILE A 173 -4.18 5.45 -19.43
C ILE A 173 -4.19 5.93 -17.98
N GLN A 174 -5.36 6.25 -17.40
CA GLN A 174 -5.46 6.62 -15.98
C GLN A 174 -4.99 5.51 -15.04
N MET A 175 -5.34 4.25 -15.33
CA MET A 175 -4.85 3.10 -14.57
C MET A 175 -3.33 2.97 -14.69
N MET A 176 -2.78 3.11 -15.90
CA MET A 176 -1.34 3.02 -16.11
C MET A 176 -0.61 4.15 -15.38
N GLU A 177 -1.09 5.39 -15.47
CA GLU A 177 -0.53 6.51 -14.71
C GLU A 177 -0.63 6.31 -13.21
N TYR A 178 -1.67 5.66 -12.70
CA TYR A 178 -1.78 5.35 -11.28
C TYR A 178 -0.76 4.29 -10.84
N LEU A 179 -0.54 3.26 -11.64
CA LEU A 179 0.38 2.17 -11.33
C LEU A 179 1.85 2.55 -11.52
N TYR A 180 2.13 3.34 -12.57
CA TYR A 180 3.46 3.85 -12.90
C TYR A 180 3.76 5.23 -12.27
N GLY A 181 2.77 5.90 -11.68
CA GLY A 181 2.87 7.31 -11.25
C GLY A 181 2.82 7.58 -9.75
N LYS A 182 2.88 8.89 -9.46
CA LYS A 182 3.27 9.57 -8.21
C LYS A 182 4.51 9.00 -7.52
N GLY A 183 5.67 9.38 -8.06
CA GLY A 183 6.89 9.59 -7.25
C GLY A 183 7.34 8.35 -6.49
N GLY A 184 7.77 7.34 -7.23
CA GLY A 184 8.52 6.21 -6.74
C GLY A 184 9.93 6.56 -6.29
N TYR A 185 10.10 7.45 -5.31
CA TYR A 185 11.40 7.67 -4.70
C TYR A 185 11.69 6.57 -3.68
N SER A 186 12.08 5.38 -4.15
CA SER A 186 12.91 4.49 -3.32
C SER A 186 14.38 4.88 -3.50
N ARG A 187 15.21 4.71 -2.45
CA ARG A 187 16.66 4.98 -2.45
C ARG A 187 17.49 4.09 -3.40
N THR A 188 16.81 3.21 -4.15
CA THR A 188 17.40 2.25 -5.07
C THR A 188 16.56 2.24 -6.35
N PRO A 189 17.08 2.80 -7.46
CA PRO A 189 16.44 2.79 -8.77
C PRO A 189 15.99 1.38 -9.22
N GLU A 190 16.68 0.33 -8.76
CA GLU A 190 16.41 -1.06 -9.14
C GLU A 190 15.09 -1.64 -8.55
N LEU A 191 14.53 -1.02 -7.51
CA LEU A 191 13.34 -1.50 -6.80
C LEU A 191 12.02 -1.00 -7.42
N TYR A 192 12.07 -0.04 -8.36
CA TYR A 192 10.88 0.43 -9.09
C TYR A 192 10.64 -0.31 -10.41
N ASN A 193 10.93 -1.60 -10.42
CA ASN A 193 10.25 -2.51 -11.34
C ASN A 193 8.83 -2.83 -10.83
N LEU A 194 8.01 -1.83 -10.51
CA LEU A 194 6.67 -2.09 -9.91
C LEU A 194 5.65 -2.67 -10.87
N LEU A 195 6.05 -2.75 -12.13
CA LEU A 195 5.63 -3.77 -13.06
C LEU A 195 6.89 -4.52 -13.51
N LYS A 196 7.42 -5.44 -12.68
CA LYS A 196 8.23 -6.51 -13.26
C LYS A 196 7.24 -7.22 -14.17
N MET A 197 7.58 -7.23 -15.45
CA MET A 197 6.80 -7.79 -16.56
C MET A 197 6.03 -9.10 -16.24
N PRO A 198 6.53 -10.02 -15.36
CA PRO A 198 5.78 -11.19 -14.89
C PRO A 198 4.50 -10.94 -14.07
N ASP A 199 4.31 -9.75 -13.47
CA ASP A 199 3.16 -9.49 -12.59
C ASP A 199 1.86 -9.19 -13.33
N LEU A 200 1.93 -8.82 -14.61
CA LEU A 200 0.77 -8.81 -15.51
C LEU A 200 0.58 -10.18 -16.18
N ASP A 201 1.67 -10.90 -16.47
CA ASP A 201 1.71 -12.15 -17.24
C ASP A 201 1.21 -13.41 -16.48
N GLY A 202 0.53 -13.25 -15.35
CA GLY A 202 0.13 -14.37 -14.47
C GLY A 202 -1.10 -15.20 -14.89
N SER A 203 -1.76 -14.92 -16.01
CA SER A 203 -2.84 -15.77 -16.54
C SER A 203 -3.19 -15.41 -17.99
N GLN A 204 -3.69 -16.36 -18.78
CA GLN A 204 -4.19 -16.20 -20.17
C GLN A 204 -5.26 -15.11 -20.39
N GLU A 205 -5.66 -14.38 -19.34
CA GLU A 205 -6.77 -13.41 -19.34
C GLU A 205 -6.36 -11.98 -18.95
N ASN A 206 -5.11 -11.75 -18.53
CA ASN A 206 -4.60 -10.40 -18.29
C ASN A 206 -3.86 -9.93 -19.56
N PRO A 207 -3.94 -8.63 -19.91
CA PRO A 207 -3.10 -8.12 -20.98
C PRO A 207 -1.64 -8.34 -20.58
N THR A 208 -0.93 -9.05 -21.44
CA THR A 208 0.51 -9.26 -21.34
C THR A 208 1.22 -7.92 -21.28
N PHE A 209 2.47 -7.92 -20.81
CA PHE A 209 3.30 -6.73 -20.89
C PHE A 209 3.36 -6.18 -22.33
N SER A 210 3.55 -7.05 -23.32
CA SER A 210 3.55 -6.65 -24.73
C SER A 210 2.24 -6.02 -25.18
N GLU A 211 1.09 -6.59 -24.80
CA GLU A 211 -0.23 -6.02 -25.15
C GLU A 211 -0.44 -4.66 -24.47
N THR A 212 0.03 -4.50 -23.23
CA THR A 212 -0.02 -3.23 -22.51
C THR A 212 0.81 -2.16 -23.22
N ILE A 213 2.06 -2.48 -23.59
CA ILE A 213 2.92 -1.55 -24.33
C ILE A 213 2.35 -1.22 -25.70
N SER A 214 1.93 -2.23 -26.47
CA SER A 214 1.33 -2.01 -27.79
C SER A 214 0.09 -1.11 -27.71
N ARG A 215 -0.73 -1.24 -26.67
CA ARG A 215 -1.89 -0.35 -26.47
C ARG A 215 -1.47 1.08 -26.12
N ILE A 216 -0.44 1.27 -25.29
CA ILE A 216 0.08 2.63 -25.01
C ILE A 216 0.70 3.24 -26.27
N GLU A 217 1.46 2.46 -27.05
CA GLU A 217 2.07 2.90 -28.31
C GLU A 217 1.02 3.30 -29.36
N SER A 218 -0.08 2.56 -29.48
CA SER A 218 -1.16 2.90 -30.41
C SER A 218 -1.83 4.23 -30.09
N LEU A 219 -1.70 4.72 -28.85
CA LEU A 219 -2.30 5.96 -28.37
C LEU A 219 -1.34 7.16 -28.42
N LYS A 220 -0.12 7.01 -28.94
CA LYS A 220 0.90 8.09 -28.93
C LYS A 220 0.53 9.30 -29.81
N ASP A 221 -0.25 9.05 -30.86
CA ASP A 221 -0.68 10.05 -31.84
C ASP A 221 -2.15 10.48 -31.61
N ASP A 222 -2.78 9.99 -30.55
CA ASP A 222 -4.14 10.38 -30.17
C ASP A 222 -4.18 11.86 -29.75
N PRO A 223 -5.15 12.66 -30.23
CA PRO A 223 -5.21 14.10 -29.96
C PRO A 223 -5.46 14.46 -28.49
N HIS A 224 -5.97 13.53 -27.68
CA HIS A 224 -6.29 13.75 -26.27
C HIS A 224 -5.37 12.97 -25.33
N LEU A 225 -4.89 11.80 -25.74
CA LEU A 225 -4.09 10.88 -24.92
C LEU A 225 -2.61 10.87 -25.30
N GLY A 226 -2.22 11.39 -26.46
CA GLY A 226 -0.87 11.27 -27.03
C GLY A 226 0.25 11.68 -26.08
N ASP A 227 0.10 12.83 -25.41
CA ASP A 227 1.12 13.34 -24.47
C ASP A 227 1.28 12.43 -23.23
N ARG A 228 0.16 11.92 -22.71
CA ARG A 228 0.16 11.01 -21.55
C ARG A 228 0.74 9.66 -21.90
N SER A 229 0.38 9.11 -23.06
CA SER A 229 0.95 7.87 -23.61
C SER A 229 2.45 7.98 -23.81
N ARG A 230 2.95 9.08 -24.41
CA ARG A 230 4.38 9.33 -24.56
C ARG A 230 5.11 9.42 -23.22
N SER A 231 4.54 10.14 -22.24
CA SER A 231 5.12 10.24 -20.89
C SER A 231 5.18 8.88 -20.19
N LEU A 232 4.16 8.03 -20.36
CA LEU A 232 4.17 6.66 -19.83
C LEU A 232 5.28 5.82 -20.48
N LEU A 233 5.41 5.86 -21.81
CA LEU A 233 6.45 5.11 -22.52
C LEU A 233 7.86 5.54 -22.10
N GLU A 234 8.09 6.84 -21.91
CA GLU A 234 9.37 7.35 -21.40
C GLU A 234 9.68 6.80 -20.01
N LYS A 235 8.71 6.85 -19.08
CA LYS A 235 8.86 6.29 -17.73
C LYS A 235 9.16 4.79 -17.76
N ILE A 236 8.45 4.03 -18.60
CA ILE A 236 8.67 2.58 -18.74
C ILE A 236 10.05 2.29 -19.34
N GLY A 237 10.46 3.04 -20.36
CA GLY A 237 11.75 2.89 -21.03
C GLY A 237 12.95 3.18 -20.12
N THR A 238 12.87 4.21 -19.28
CA THR A 238 13.93 4.54 -18.30
C THR A 238 14.15 3.48 -17.22
N VAL A 239 13.18 2.58 -17.00
CA VAL A 239 13.28 1.48 -16.03
C VAL A 239 13.89 0.22 -16.66
N SER A 240 13.94 0.14 -18.00
CA SER A 240 14.37 -1.05 -18.75
C SER A 240 15.83 -1.00 -19.26
N SER A 241 16.55 0.09 -18.98
CA SER A 241 17.97 0.33 -19.33
C SER A 241 18.89 0.21 -18.13
#